data_AF-A0A6I2M899-F1
#
_entry.id   AF-A0A6I2M899-F1
#
_cell.length_a   1.000
_cell.length_b   1.000
_cell.length_c   1.000
_cell.angle_alpha   90.00
_cell.angle_beta   90.00
_cell.angle_gamma   90.00
#
_symmetry.space_group_name_H-M   'P 1'
#
loop_
_entity.id
_entity.type
_entity.pdbx_description
1 polymer ?
#
loop_
_entity_poly.entity_id
_entity_poly.type
_entity_poly.pdbx_seq_one_letter_code
_entity_poly.pdbx_strand_id
1 'polypeptide(L)'
;MDNKELEVLLKEHDDLGELKSSYDFFIDRIRAEQNLIKNIMENVYYWKTGEGKKAFLSELEDYNYQYTMKIIQLESTYHDIGQAQKNIRSKINTKLSNGPKF
;
A
#
# COMPACT_ATOMS: atom_id res chain seq x y z
N MET A 1 25.68 -3.37 -25.69
CA MET A 1 24.39 -2.68 -25.46
C MET A 1 23.45 -3.51 -24.61
N ASP A 2 23.30 -4.82 -24.87
CA ASP A 2 22.33 -5.68 -24.17
C ASP A 2 22.52 -5.78 -22.64
N ASN A 3 23.77 -5.81 -22.16
CA ASN A 3 24.06 -6.00 -20.75
C ASN A 3 23.66 -4.80 -19.87
N LYS A 4 23.86 -3.57 -20.38
CA LYS A 4 23.50 -2.34 -19.65
C LYS A 4 21.99 -2.19 -19.48
N GLU A 5 21.22 -2.60 -20.48
CA GLU A 5 19.76 -2.55 -20.41
C GLU A 5 19.20 -3.63 -19.47
N LEU A 6 19.83 -4.82 -19.44
CA LEU A 6 19.50 -5.86 -18.47
C LEU A 6 19.79 -5.41 -17.02
N GLU A 7 20.94 -4.78 -16.78
CA GLU A 7 21.28 -4.20 -15.46
C GLU A 7 20.25 -3.15 -15.01
N VAL A 8 19.79 -2.29 -15.92
CA VAL A 8 18.74 -1.30 -15.63
C VAL A 8 17.43 -1.99 -15.23
N LEU A 9 17.01 -3.02 -15.99
CA LEU A 9 15.78 -3.75 -15.68
C LEU A 9 15.86 -4.52 -14.36
N LEU A 10 17.02 -5.11 -14.03
CA LEU A 10 17.25 -5.78 -12.75
C LEU A 10 17.14 -4.77 -11.60
N LYS A 11 17.81 -3.62 -11.73
CA LYS A 11 17.72 -2.57 -10.73
C LYS A 11 16.28 -2.06 -10.56
N GLU A 12 15.58 -1.77 -11.65
CA GLU A 12 14.20 -1.29 -11.60
C GLU A 12 13.25 -2.32 -10.96
N HIS A 13 13.48 -3.62 -11.20
CA HIS A 13 12.74 -4.69 -10.54
C HIS A 13 12.97 -4.73 -9.02
N ASP A 14 14.21 -4.51 -8.59
CA ASP A 14 14.60 -4.49 -7.17
C ASP A 14 14.06 -3.24 -6.47
N ASP A 15 14.20 -2.06 -7.11
CA ASP A 15 13.66 -0.79 -6.64
C ASP A 15 12.12 -0.88 -6.45
N LEU A 16 11.41 -1.52 -7.40
CA LEU A 16 9.97 -1.79 -7.25
C LEU A 16 9.66 -2.77 -6.12
N GLY A 17 10.55 -3.73 -5.86
CA GLY A 17 10.45 -4.65 -4.72
C GLY A 17 10.52 -3.90 -3.38
N GLU A 18 11.51 -3.02 -3.22
CA GLU A 18 11.67 -2.18 -2.04
C GLU A 18 10.48 -1.21 -1.85
N LEU A 19 10.03 -0.59 -2.95
CA LEU A 19 8.86 0.28 -2.92
C LEU A 19 7.60 -0.47 -2.50
N LYS A 20 7.39 -1.68 -3.02
CA LYS A 20 6.26 -2.54 -2.65
C LYS A 20 6.27 -2.90 -1.17
N SER A 21 7.44 -3.27 -0.62
CA SER A 21 7.60 -3.54 0.82
C SER A 21 7.34 -2.31 1.67
N SER A 22 7.72 -1.13 1.20
CA SER A 22 7.42 0.13 1.89
C SER A 22 5.92 0.40 1.95
N TYR A 23 5.19 0.17 0.86
CA TYR A 23 3.73 0.29 0.82
C TYR A 23 3.03 -0.71 1.73
N ASP A 24 3.50 -1.96 1.76
CA ASP A 24 3.00 -3.00 2.66
C ASP A 24 3.08 -2.54 4.12
N PHE A 25 4.25 -2.05 4.53
CA PHE A 25 4.47 -1.49 5.86
C PHE A 25 3.56 -0.30 6.18
N PHE A 26 3.38 0.63 5.24
CA PHE A 26 2.50 1.79 5.45
C PHE A 26 1.03 1.41 5.56
N ILE A 27 0.56 0.44 4.75
CA ILE A 27 -0.81 -0.07 4.82
C ILE A 27 -1.07 -0.68 6.20
N ASP A 28 -0.16 -1.51 6.70
CA ASP A 28 -0.30 -2.13 8.02
C ASP A 28 -0.30 -1.11 9.15
N ARG A 29 0.56 -0.09 9.07
CA ARG A 29 0.57 1.01 10.05
C ARG A 29 -0.74 1.79 10.07
N ILE A 30 -1.27 2.14 8.90
CA ILE A 30 -2.52 2.91 8.79
C ILE A 30 -3.72 2.06 9.25
N ARG A 31 -3.72 0.75 9.00
CA ARG A 31 -4.72 -0.18 9.56
C ARG A 31 -4.64 -0.24 11.09
N ALA A 32 -3.44 -0.24 11.67
CA ALA A 32 -3.27 -0.20 13.12
C ALA A 32 -3.83 1.11 13.70
N GLU A 33 -3.56 2.25 13.08
CA GLU A 33 -4.12 3.56 13.48
C GLU A 33 -5.65 3.59 13.34
N GLN A 34 -6.20 3.03 12.26
CA GLN A 34 -7.65 2.91 12.07
C GLN A 34 -8.29 2.04 13.18
N ASN A 35 -7.64 0.95 13.58
CA ASN A 35 -8.15 0.10 14.66
C ASN A 35 -8.16 0.82 16.01
N LEU A 36 -7.17 1.69 16.29
CA LEU A 36 -7.20 2.53 17.47
C LEU A 36 -8.41 3.47 17.47
N ILE A 37 -8.73 4.08 16.32
CA ILE A 37 -9.92 4.94 16.18
C ILE A 37 -11.20 4.16 16.44
N LYS A 38 -11.34 2.95 15.86
CA LYS A 38 -12.49 2.07 16.11
C LYS A 38 -12.65 1.74 17.60
N ASN A 39 -11.55 1.40 18.28
CA ASN A 39 -11.58 1.15 19.72
C ASN A 39 -12.00 2.40 20.53
N ILE A 40 -11.58 3.59 20.11
CA ILE A 40 -12.01 4.85 20.74
C ILE A 40 -13.51 5.08 20.50
N MET A 41 -14.00 4.85 19.28
CA MET A 41 -15.44 4.95 18.97
C MET A 41 -16.26 4.05 19.87
N GLU A 42 -15.85 2.79 20.05
CA GLU A 42 -16.51 1.84 20.95
C GLU A 42 -16.55 2.35 22.40
N ASN A 43 -15.46 2.94 22.90
CA ASN A 43 -15.45 3.54 24.23
C ASN A 43 -16.41 4.73 24.36
N VAL A 44 -16.49 5.58 23.34
CA VAL A 44 -17.40 6.75 23.30
C VAL A 44 -18.86 6.30 23.24
N TYR A 45 -19.15 5.14 22.65
CA TYR A 45 -20.49 4.55 22.66
C TYR A 45 -21.04 4.32 24.07
N TYR A 46 -20.19 4.12 25.08
CA TYR A 46 -20.60 3.98 26.48
C TYR A 46 -20.74 5.30 27.23
N TRP A 47 -20.37 6.43 26.62
CA TRP A 47 -20.56 7.74 27.24
C TRP A 47 -22.05 8.06 27.42
N LYS A 48 -22.34 8.88 28.44
CA LYS A 48 -23.68 9.44 28.64
C LYS A 48 -24.15 10.13 27.35
N THR A 49 -25.42 9.92 27.03
CA THR A 49 -26.04 10.54 25.85
C THR A 49 -26.04 12.06 25.99
N GLY A 50 -25.73 12.74 24.89
CA GLY A 50 -25.63 14.20 24.83
C GLY A 50 -24.98 14.67 23.54
N GLU A 51 -25.04 15.98 23.28
CA GLU A 51 -24.50 16.57 22.05
C GLU A 51 -22.98 16.37 21.91
N GLY A 52 -22.23 16.38 23.02
CA GLY A 52 -20.78 16.10 22.99
C GLY A 52 -20.45 14.69 22.49
N LYS A 53 -21.23 13.67 22.89
CA LYS A 53 -21.07 12.30 22.39
C LYS A 53 -21.37 12.23 20.89
N LYS A 54 -22.45 12.86 20.45
CA LYS A 54 -22.85 12.87 19.03
C LYS A 54 -21.79 13.56 18.16
N ALA A 55 -21.33 14.74 18.57
CA ALA A 55 -20.30 15.49 17.84
C ALA A 55 -18.99 14.70 17.76
N PHE A 56 -18.56 14.09 18.87
CA PHE A 56 -17.32 13.32 18.90
C PHE A 56 -17.41 12.02 18.08
N LEU A 57 -18.55 11.31 18.12
CA LEU A 57 -18.77 10.14 17.26
C LEU A 57 -18.76 10.53 15.77
N SER A 58 -19.43 11.61 15.40
CA SER A 58 -19.44 12.10 14.01
C SER A 58 -18.03 12.40 13.49
N GLU A 59 -17.19 13.02 14.32
CA GLU A 59 -15.80 13.31 13.96
C GLU A 59 -14.97 12.02 13.81
N LEU A 60 -15.13 11.06 14.72
CA LEU A 60 -14.43 9.78 14.64
C LEU A 60 -14.88 8.93 13.45
N GLU A 61 -16.16 9.00 13.09
CA GLU A 61 -16.70 8.36 11.88
C GLU A 61 -16.07 8.95 10.61
N ASP A 62 -15.96 10.29 10.52
CA ASP A 62 -15.28 10.95 9.40
C ASP A 62 -13.80 10.55 9.33
N TYR A 63 -13.08 10.56 10.46
CA TYR A 63 -11.69 10.07 10.49
C TYR A 63 -11.60 8.62 10.02
N ASN A 64 -12.43 7.72 10.56
CA ASN A 64 -12.42 6.32 10.17
C ASN A 64 -12.70 6.14 8.66
N TYR A 65 -13.58 6.96 8.09
CA TYR A 65 -13.80 7.01 6.64
C TYR A 65 -12.54 7.48 5.88
N GLN A 66 -11.90 8.57 6.30
CA GLN A 66 -10.66 9.06 5.68
C GLN A 66 -9.54 8.02 5.71
N TYR A 67 -9.37 7.30 6.83
CA TYR A 67 -8.41 6.19 6.93
C TYR A 67 -8.74 5.06 5.94
N THR A 68 -10.02 4.70 5.83
CA THR A 68 -10.48 3.69 4.85
C THR A 68 -10.12 4.09 3.43
N MET A 69 -10.38 5.33 3.04
CA MET A 69 -10.08 5.83 1.70
C MET A 69 -8.57 5.86 1.43
N LYS A 70 -7.75 6.23 2.42
CA LYS A 70 -6.28 6.16 2.32
C LYS A 70 -5.79 4.73 2.12
N ILE A 71 -6.31 3.77 2.88
CA ILE A 71 -5.95 2.35 2.74
C ILE A 71 -6.26 1.87 1.32
N ILE A 72 -7.45 2.15 0.80
CA ILE A 72 -7.85 1.78 -0.57
C ILE A 72 -6.89 2.37 -1.61
N GLN A 73 -6.51 3.64 -1.48
CA GLN A 73 -5.57 4.30 -2.38
C GLN A 73 -4.17 3.65 -2.34
N LEU A 74 -3.68 3.31 -1.15
CA LEU A 74 -2.41 2.63 -0.98
C LEU A 74 -2.43 1.21 -1.53
N GLU A 75 -3.51 0.46 -1.32
CA GLU A 75 -3.70 -0.88 -1.87
C GLU A 75 -3.76 -0.87 -3.40
N SER A 76 -4.44 0.12 -3.99
CA SER A 76 -4.43 0.33 -5.44
C SER A 76 -3.01 0.54 -5.96
N THR A 77 -2.26 1.44 -5.32
CA THR A 77 -0.88 1.73 -5.71
C THR A 77 0.04 0.52 -5.53
N TYR A 78 -0.13 -0.23 -4.44
CA TYR A 78 0.59 -1.47 -4.17
C TYR A 78 0.34 -2.51 -5.28
N HIS A 79 -0.90 -2.61 -5.76
CA HIS A 79 -1.25 -3.49 -6.86
C HIS A 79 -0.56 -3.05 -8.16
N ASP A 80 -0.58 -1.76 -8.48
CA ASP A 80 0.05 -1.19 -9.66
C ASP A 80 1.57 -1.43 -9.67
N ILE A 81 2.24 -1.24 -8.52
CA ILE A 81 3.66 -1.57 -8.32
C ILE A 81 3.90 -3.06 -8.59
N GLY A 82 3.05 -3.93 -8.04
CA GLY A 82 3.15 -5.37 -8.26
C GLY A 82 2.98 -5.77 -9.73
N GLN A 83 2.11 -5.07 -10.48
CA GLN A 83 1.93 -5.30 -11.90
C GLN A 83 3.13 -4.79 -12.72
N ALA A 84 3.67 -3.61 -12.38
CA ALA A 84 4.88 -3.09 -12.97
C ALA A 84 6.07 -4.05 -12.77
N GLN A 85 6.24 -4.57 -11.55
CA GLN A 85 7.30 -5.52 -11.23
C GLN A 85 7.19 -6.81 -12.07
N LYS A 86 5.97 -7.35 -12.25
CA LYS A 86 5.72 -8.50 -13.14
C LYS A 86 6.07 -8.20 -14.59
N ASN A 87 5.72 -7.01 -15.08
CA ASN A 87 6.03 -6.59 -16.46
C ASN A 87 7.55 -6.50 -16.68
N ILE A 88 8.30 -5.94 -15.73
CA ILE A 88 9.77 -5.88 -15.80
C ILE A 88 10.37 -7.28 -15.78
N ARG A 89 9.89 -8.15 -14.89
CA ARG A 89 10.34 -9.56 -14.84
C ARG A 89 10.14 -10.29 -16.17
N SER A 90 9.02 -10.03 -16.86
CA SER A 90 8.78 -10.57 -18.21
C SER A 90 9.79 -10.05 -19.24
N LYS A 91 10.14 -8.77 -19.20
CA LYS A 91 11.17 -8.17 -20.07
C LYS A 91 12.56 -8.77 -19.80
N ILE A 92 12.92 -8.95 -18.52
CA ILE A 92 14.17 -9.61 -18.10
C ILE A 92 14.24 -11.02 -18.70
N ASN A 93 13.20 -11.83 -18.50
CA ASN A 93 13.16 -13.21 -19.01
C ASN A 93 13.27 -13.26 -20.55
N THR A 94 12.63 -12.32 -21.25
CA THR A 94 12.69 -12.23 -22.71
C THR A 94 14.12 -11.94 -23.18
N LYS A 95 14.83 -11.02 -22.52
CA LYS A 95 16.24 -10.72 -22.83
C LYS A 95 17.15 -11.90 -22.54
N LEU A 96 16.97 -12.57 -21.39
CA LEU A 96 17.75 -13.75 -21.03
C LEU A 96 17.52 -14.92 -22.02
N SER A 97 16.28 -15.11 -22.48
CA SER A 97 15.93 -16.16 -23.45
C SER A 97 16.42 -15.86 -24.87
N ASN A 98 16.61 -14.59 -25.23
CA ASN A 98 17.11 -14.16 -26.55
C ASN A 98 18.64 -13.97 -26.58
N GLY A 99 19.33 -14.13 -25.44
CA GLY A 99 20.79 -14.13 -25.37
C GLY A 99 21.41 -15.37 -26.04
N PRO A 100 22.71 -15.34 -26.38
CA PRO A 100 23.37 -16.45 -27.06
C PRO A 100 23.27 -17.72 -26.21
N LYS A 101 22.68 -18.78 -26.78
CA LYS A 101 22.78 -20.13 -26.23
C LYS A 101 24.21 -20.58 -26.48
N PHE A 102 25.01 -20.67 -25.41
CA PHE A 102 26.30 -21.37 -25.44
C PHE A 102 26.08 -22.85 -25.74
#